data_AF-A0A7Y8Q795-F1
#
_entry.id   AF-A0A7Y8Q795-F1
#
_cell.length_a   1.000
_cell.length_b   1.000
_cell.length_c   1.000
_cell.angle_alpha   90.00
_cell.angle_beta   90.00
_cell.angle_gamma   90.00
#
_symmetry.space_group_name_H-M   'P 1'
#
loop_
_entity.id
_entity.type
_entity.pdbx_description
1 polymer ?
#
loop_
_entity_poly.entity_id
_entity_poly.type
_entity_poly.pdbx_seq_one_letter_code
_entity_poly.pdbx_strand_id
1 'polypeptide(L)'
;MEPNKLPELKYGENYDNSIEIEKLKIIGDLVIKTDLPENSGISIQKNGKDDFFFQNTIKVYGTPRVKGNYYILLDGNFVGGTFGGMTNFKKKYDITIK
;
A
#
# COMPACT_ATOMS: atom_id res chain seq x y z
N MET A 1 12.47 -6.23 -8.76
CA MET A 1 11.80 -4.95 -8.43
C MET A 1 10.50 -4.93 -9.21
N GLU A 2 9.48 -5.59 -8.66
CA GLU A 2 8.11 -5.64 -9.18
C GLU A 2 7.25 -4.59 -8.44
N PRO A 3 6.19 -4.05 -9.05
CA PRO A 3 6.21 -2.72 -9.67
C PRO A 3 5.88 -1.59 -8.69
N ASN A 4 6.49 -0.42 -8.94
CA ASN A 4 6.16 0.86 -8.29
C ASN A 4 4.80 1.45 -8.78
N LYS A 5 3.97 0.67 -9.48
CA LYS A 5 2.71 1.12 -10.08
C LYS A 5 1.62 0.10 -9.82
N LEU A 6 0.45 0.59 -9.42
CA LEU A 6 -0.74 -0.24 -9.30
C LEU A 6 -1.40 -0.46 -10.67
N PRO A 7 -2.16 -1.55 -10.83
CA PRO A 7 -3.05 -1.70 -11.98
C PRO A 7 -3.92 -0.46 -12.13
N GLU A 8 -4.17 -0.02 -13.36
CA GLU A 8 -5.00 1.15 -13.62
C GLU A 8 -6.41 0.95 -13.02
N LEU A 9 -6.88 1.94 -12.28
CA LEU A 9 -8.22 1.98 -11.72
C LEU A 9 -9.16 2.59 -12.76
N LYS A 10 -10.34 1.99 -12.94
CA LYS A 10 -11.35 2.51 -13.86
C LYS A 10 -12.41 3.30 -13.09
N TYR A 11 -12.68 4.50 -13.55
CA TYR A 11 -13.69 5.39 -12.99
C TYR A 11 -15.06 4.71 -12.94
N GLY A 12 -15.72 4.75 -11.78
CA GLY A 12 -17.04 4.17 -11.58
C GLY A 12 -17.08 2.64 -11.51
N GLU A 13 -15.95 1.94 -11.68
CA GLU A 13 -15.87 0.49 -11.52
C GLU A 13 -15.34 0.13 -10.14
N ASN A 14 -15.86 -0.94 -9.53
CA ASN A 14 -15.35 -1.41 -8.26
C ASN A 14 -13.92 -1.93 -8.41
N TYR A 15 -13.03 -1.47 -7.55
CA TYR A 15 -11.67 -1.94 -7.42
C TYR A 15 -11.51 -2.63 -6.07
N ASP A 16 -10.88 -3.80 -6.06
CA ASP A 16 -10.51 -4.50 -4.83
C ASP A 16 -9.21 -5.26 -5.11
N ASN A 17 -8.11 -4.78 -4.55
CA ASN A 17 -6.82 -5.42 -4.73
C ASN A 17 -5.96 -5.35 -3.46
N SER A 18 -5.15 -6.38 -3.25
CA SER A 18 -4.17 -6.45 -2.17
C SER A 18 -2.76 -6.41 -2.73
N ILE A 19 -1.91 -5.58 -2.16
CA ILE A 19 -0.54 -5.37 -2.61
C ILE A 19 0.39 -5.86 -1.52
N GLU A 20 1.27 -6.79 -1.87
CA GLU A 20 2.33 -7.25 -0.99
C GLU A 20 3.42 -6.18 -0.92
N ILE A 21 3.70 -5.72 0.29
CA ILE A 21 4.71 -4.67 0.54
C ILE A 21 6.06 -5.32 0.72
N GLU A 22 6.20 -6.24 1.68
CA GLU A 22 7.42 -6.96 1.96
C GLU A 22 7.13 -8.28 2.67
N LYS A 23 7.98 -9.28 2.42
CA LYS A 23 7.97 -10.59 3.11
C LYS A 23 8.61 -10.55 4.50
N LEU A 24 9.06 -9.38 4.95
CA LEU A 24 9.78 -9.19 6.21
C LEU A 24 8.85 -8.63 7.28
N LYS A 25 9.00 -9.07 8.54
CA LYS A 25 8.20 -8.57 9.65
C LYS A 25 8.33 -7.05 9.78
N ILE A 26 7.24 -6.31 9.54
CA ILE A 26 7.17 -4.89 9.90
C ILE A 26 7.12 -4.79 11.43
N ILE A 27 7.98 -3.95 11.99
CA ILE A 27 8.00 -3.63 13.42
C ILE A 27 7.41 -2.23 13.61
N GLY A 28 6.51 -2.12 14.58
CA GLY A 28 5.84 -0.85 14.88
C GLY A 28 4.82 -0.47 13.82
N ASP A 29 4.57 0.84 13.72
CA ASP A 29 3.51 1.37 12.88
C ASP A 29 3.93 1.44 11.40
N LEU A 30 2.99 1.05 10.52
CA LEU A 30 3.08 1.31 9.08
C LEU A 30 2.38 2.64 8.79
N VAL A 31 3.13 3.62 8.31
CA VAL A 31 2.57 4.90 7.91
C VAL A 31 2.16 4.83 6.45
N ILE A 32 0.88 5.12 6.19
CA ILE A 32 0.30 5.19 4.85
C ILE A 32 -0.05 6.64 4.56
N LYS A 33 0.52 7.22 3.50
CA LYS A 33 0.22 8.58 3.02
C LYS A 33 -0.28 8.52 1.60
N THR A 34 -1.22 9.40 1.25
CA THR A 34 -1.75 9.51 -0.12
C THR A 34 -2.18 10.95 -0.40
N ASP A 35 -2.18 11.33 -1.68
CA ASP A 35 -2.78 12.56 -2.19
C ASP A 35 -4.16 12.32 -2.83
N LEU A 36 -4.74 11.12 -2.66
CA LEU A 36 -6.12 10.87 -3.05
C LEU A 36 -7.04 11.85 -2.30
N PRO A 37 -7.96 12.53 -3.00
CA PRO A 37 -8.91 13.41 -2.35
C PRO A 37 -9.87 12.59 -1.49
N GLU A 38 -10.40 13.19 -0.42
CA GLU A 38 -11.32 12.50 0.51
C GLU A 38 -12.57 11.95 -0.19
N ASN A 39 -13.00 12.61 -1.27
CA ASN A 39 -14.13 12.18 -2.09
C ASN A 39 -13.76 11.21 -3.23
N SER A 40 -12.53 10.68 -3.27
CA SER A 40 -12.04 9.78 -4.31
C SER A 40 -12.84 8.48 -4.42
N GLY A 41 -13.54 8.06 -3.35
CA GLY A 41 -14.24 6.78 -3.30
C GLY A 41 -13.30 5.57 -3.16
N ILE A 42 -12.01 5.81 -2.95
CA ILE A 42 -10.98 4.80 -2.71
C ILE A 42 -10.58 4.80 -1.23
N SER A 43 -10.48 3.61 -0.66
CA SER A 43 -10.02 3.34 0.69
C SER A 43 -8.74 2.52 0.66
N ILE A 44 -7.83 2.82 1.58
CA ILE A 44 -6.55 2.11 1.73
C ILE A 44 -6.48 1.64 3.18
N GLN A 45 -6.31 0.35 3.39
CA GLN A 45 -6.17 -0.23 4.71
C GLN A 45 -5.00 -1.19 4.76
N LYS A 46 -4.31 -1.26 5.91
CA LYS A 46 -3.40 -2.35 6.19
C LYS A 46 -4.22 -3.64 6.32
N ASN A 47 -3.84 -4.67 5.57
CA ASN A 47 -4.47 -5.98 5.65
C ASN A 47 -3.52 -6.88 6.45
N GLY A 48 -3.96 -7.31 7.64
CA GLY A 48 -3.17 -8.15 8.54
C GLY A 48 -3.51 -7.94 10.01
N LYS A 49 -4.07 -8.98 10.62
CA LYS A 49 -3.81 -9.29 12.04
C LYS A 49 -2.38 -9.83 12.13
N ASP A 50 -1.74 -9.72 13.29
CA ASP A 50 -0.40 -10.25 13.59
C ASP A 50 -0.27 -11.75 13.28
N ASP A 51 -0.13 -12.11 12.01
CA ASP A 51 -0.06 -13.50 11.58
C ASP A 51 1.40 -13.90 11.31
N PHE A 52 1.74 -15.10 11.77
CA PHE A 52 3.10 -15.64 11.85
C PHE A 52 3.85 -15.72 10.50
N PHE A 53 3.11 -15.58 9.39
CA PHE A 53 3.63 -15.64 8.01
C PHE A 53 3.88 -14.27 7.36
N PHE A 54 3.84 -13.18 8.14
CA PHE A 54 4.34 -11.83 7.76
C PHE A 54 3.83 -11.30 6.41
N GLN A 55 2.55 -11.54 6.10
CA GLN A 55 1.94 -10.96 4.91
C GLN A 55 1.61 -9.49 5.16
N ASN A 56 2.63 -8.62 5.06
CA ASN A 56 2.41 -7.17 5.09
C ASN A 56 1.78 -6.76 3.78
N THR A 57 0.46 -6.79 3.75
CA THR A 57 -0.32 -6.40 2.58
C THR A 57 -1.08 -5.11 2.91
N ILE A 58 -1.23 -4.25 1.91
CA ILE A 58 -2.26 -3.20 1.96
C ILE A 58 -3.38 -3.59 1.00
N LYS A 59 -4.61 -3.35 1.42
CA LYS A 59 -5.79 -3.47 0.57
C LYS A 59 -6.17 -2.09 0.08
N VAL A 60 -6.26 -1.93 -1.23
CA VAL A 60 -6.79 -0.74 -1.90
C VAL A 60 -8.11 -1.14 -2.53
N TYR A 61 -9.19 -0.49 -2.11
CA TYR A 61 -10.53 -0.92 -2.52
C TYR A 61 -11.51 0.26 -2.59
N GLY A 62 -12.61 0.05 -3.31
CA GLY A 62 -13.68 1.03 -3.47
C GLY A 62 -13.98 1.34 -4.93
N THR A 63 -14.83 2.34 -5.16
CA THR A 63 -15.25 2.74 -6.51
C THR A 63 -14.73 4.15 -6.77
N PRO A 64 -13.77 4.33 -7.69
CA PRO A 64 -13.20 5.65 -7.98
C PRO A 64 -14.27 6.64 -8.45
N ARG A 65 -14.25 7.84 -7.88
CA ARG A 65 -15.16 8.96 -8.18
C ARG A 65 -14.45 10.19 -8.72
N VAL A 66 -13.12 10.17 -8.79
CA VAL A 66 -12.31 11.28 -9.30
C VAL A 66 -11.20 10.70 -10.17
N LYS A 67 -11.11 11.15 -11.42
CA LYS A 67 -10.03 10.76 -12.34
C LYS A 67 -8.74 11.50 -12.00
N GLY A 68 -7.59 10.93 -12.38
CA GLY A 68 -6.30 11.59 -12.16
C GLY A 68 -5.16 10.63 -11.88
N ASN A 69 -4.01 11.21 -11.56
CA ASN A 69 -2.83 10.48 -11.12
C ASN A 69 -2.54 10.86 -9.67
N TYR A 70 -2.37 9.85 -8.84
CA TYR A 70 -2.20 9.94 -7.39
C TYR A 70 -1.06 9.02 -6.97
N TYR A 71 -0.72 9.04 -5.69
CA TYR A 71 0.24 8.11 -5.12
C TYR A 71 -0.19 7.58 -3.75
N ILE A 72 0.37 6.42 -3.42
CA ILE A 72 0.44 5.90 -2.06
C ILE A 72 1.91 5.83 -1.68
N LEU A 73 2.26 6.42 -0.54
CA LEU A 73 3.57 6.30 0.06
C LEU A 73 3.45 5.46 1.34
N LEU A 74 4.22 4.38 1.38
CA LEU A 74 4.35 3.51 2.53
C LEU A 74 5.72 3.76 3.17
N ASP A 75 5.69 4.00 4.47
CA ASP A 75 6.88 4.23 5.28
C ASP A 75 6.78 3.38 6.55
N GLY A 76 7.80 2.58 6.81
CA GLY A 76 7.79 1.67 7.95
C GLY A 76 9.17 1.10 8.23
N ASN A 77 9.27 0.28 9.26
CA ASN A 77 10.51 -0.37 9.65
C ASN A 77 10.33 -1.89 9.63
N PHE A 78 11.33 -2.63 9.16
CA PHE A 78 11.33 -4.09 9.20
C PHE A 78 12.52 -4.63 10.00
N VAL A 79 12.38 -5.85 10.54
CA VAL A 79 13.53 -6.60 11.08
C VAL A 79 14.36 -7.08 9.89
N GLY A 80 15.58 -6.58 9.74
CA GLY A 80 16.43 -6.88 8.58
C GLY A 80 17.92 -6.93 8.93
N GLY A 81 18.60 -7.98 8.47
CA GLY A 81 20.05 -8.17 8.57
C GLY A 81 20.47 -9.38 9.41
N THR A 82 21.66 -9.91 9.15
CA THR A 82 22.27 -11.10 9.79
C THR A 82 22.39 -10.99 11.32
N PHE A 83 22.13 -9.82 11.90
CA PHE A 83 22.21 -9.50 13.33
C PHE A 83 20.94 -8.83 13.90
N GLY A 84 19.80 -8.89 13.19
CA GLY A 84 18.54 -8.35 13.73
C GLY A 84 18.44 -6.82 13.76
N GLY A 85 19.09 -6.13 12.82
CA GLY A 85 19.01 -4.67 12.69
C GLY A 85 17.61 -4.19 12.29
N MET A 86 17.27 -2.95 12.65
CA MET A 86 16.07 -2.28 12.18
C MET A 86 16.40 -1.53 10.89
N THR A 87 15.69 -1.82 9.80
CA THR A 87 15.86 -1.11 8.53
C THR A 87 14.57 -0.38 8.17
N ASN A 88 14.67 0.90 7.83
CA ASN A 88 13.54 1.65 7.29
C ASN A 88 13.31 1.24 5.83
N PHE A 89 12.04 1.08 5.46
CA PHE A 89 11.66 0.99 4.07
C PHE A 89 10.71 2.13 3.70
N LYS A 90 10.86 2.56 2.44
CA LYS A 90 9.99 3.54 1.83
C LYS A 90 9.61 3.07 0.44
N LYS A 91 8.31 2.86 0.20
CA LYS A 91 7.77 2.46 -1.11
C LYS A 91 6.72 3.43 -1.58
N LYS A 92 6.85 3.85 -2.83
CA LYS A 92 5.86 4.70 -3.51
C LYS A 92 5.18 3.88 -4.60
N TYR A 93 3.86 3.92 -4.60
CA TYR A 93 3.01 3.33 -5.62
C TYR A 93 2.25 4.44 -6.34
N ASP A 94 2.40 4.51 -7.66
CA ASP A 94 1.57 5.41 -8.47
C ASP A 94 0.20 4.77 -8.72
N ILE A 95 -0.85 5.59 -8.62
CA ILE A 95 -2.24 5.25 -8.96
C ILE A 95 -2.66 6.11 -10.14
N THR A 96 -3.23 5.47 -11.15
CA THR A 96 -3.86 6.15 -12.28
C THR A 96 -5.32 5.73 -12.36
N ILE A 97 -6.22 6.72 -12.34
CA ILE A 97 -7.67 6.54 -12.44
C ILE A 97 -8.17 7.15 -13.75
N LYS A 98 -8.74 6.33 -14.64
CA LYS A 98 -9.22 6.74 -15.98
C LYS A 98 -10.70 6.54 -16.19
#